data_AF-A0A1H6Q970-F1
#
_entry.id   AF-A0A1H6Q970-F1
#
_cell.length_a   1.000
_cell.length_b   1.000
_cell.length_c   1.000
_cell.angle_alpha   90.00
_cell.angle_beta   90.00
_cell.angle_gamma   90.00
#
_symmetry.space_group_name_H-M   'P 1'
#
loop_
_entity.id
_entity.type
_entity.pdbx_description
1 polymer ?
#
loop_
_entity_poly.entity_id
_entity_poly.type
_entity_poly.pdbx_seq_one_letter_code
_entity_poly.pdbx_strand_id
1 'polypeptide(L)'
;MLLQDENLDLIDVDSLKKEIERDLPETPVLTEDEIEDDLAEMYLSASNVTASLYYNNEKIAALASTRARSFAARRAGRGILKKIRDFICRFLNEGSTTSDIIDKILEALASILPGGVIIKFLVKKIVKFVLNRGIGAFCRVA
;
A
#
# COMPACT_ATOMS: atom_id res chain seq x y z
N MET A 1 -6.27 -9.71 -9.02
CA MET A 1 -6.37 -8.89 -7.79
C MET A 1 -7.46 -7.84 -8.00
N LEU A 2 -8.15 -7.41 -6.95
CA LEU A 2 -9.10 -6.28 -7.03
C LEU A 2 -8.45 -5.10 -6.32
N LEU A 3 -8.19 -4.02 -7.08
CA LEU A 3 -7.68 -2.76 -6.58
C LEU A 3 -8.70 -1.67 -6.87
N GLN A 4 -8.89 -0.79 -5.89
CA GLN A 4 -9.81 0.33 -5.95
C GLN A 4 -9.06 1.62 -5.66
N ASP A 5 -9.53 2.74 -6.21
CA ASP A 5 -9.06 4.06 -5.81
C ASP A 5 -9.84 4.57 -4.57
N GLU A 6 -9.54 5.80 -4.15
CA GLU A 6 -10.19 6.42 -3.00
C GLU A 6 -11.70 6.71 -3.22
N ASN A 7 -12.18 6.60 -4.46
CA ASN A 7 -13.60 6.74 -4.83
C ASN A 7 -14.31 5.38 -4.97
N LEU A 8 -13.61 4.27 -4.67
CA LEU A 8 -14.08 2.89 -4.88
C LEU A 8 -14.24 2.50 -6.36
N ASP A 9 -13.60 3.25 -7.27
CA ASP A 9 -13.55 2.89 -8.68
C ASP A 9 -12.49 1.80 -8.89
N LEU A 10 -12.83 0.80 -9.70
CA LEU A 10 -11.90 -0.27 -10.05
C LEU A 10 -10.72 0.29 -10.84
N ILE A 11 -9.51 -0.06 -10.40
CA ILE A 11 -8.27 0.32 -11.08
C ILE A 11 -7.89 -0.78 -12.06
N ASP A 12 -7.66 -0.39 -13.32
CA ASP A 12 -6.97 -1.24 -14.29
C ASP A 12 -5.50 -1.42 -13.88
N VAL A 13 -5.16 -2.64 -13.46
CA VAL A 13 -3.85 -3.01 -12.92
C VAL A 13 -2.75 -2.83 -13.98
N ASP A 14 -3.03 -3.17 -15.24
CA ASP A 14 -2.05 -3.06 -16.32
C ASP A 14 -1.72 -1.60 -16.64
N SER A 15 -2.74 -0.74 -16.63
CA SER A 15 -2.56 0.71 -16.77
C SER A 15 -1.80 1.30 -15.59
N LEU A 16 -2.16 0.94 -14.35
CA LEU A 16 -1.46 1.39 -13.15
C LEU A 16 0.02 0.98 -13.17
N LYS A 17 0.31 -0.26 -13.57
CA LYS A 17 1.68 -0.78 -13.66
C LYS A 17 2.52 0.05 -14.63
N LYS A 18 2.01 0.33 -15.82
CA LYS A 18 2.68 1.21 -16.81
C LYS A 18 2.88 2.62 -16.27
N GLU A 19 1.89 3.14 -15.54
CA GLU A 19 1.96 4.46 -14.89
C GLU A 19 3.09 4.49 -13.85
N ILE A 20 3.22 3.45 -13.03
CA ILE A 20 4.29 3.32 -12.04
C ILE A 20 5.66 3.23 -12.76
N GLU A 21 5.80 2.33 -13.73
CA GLU A 21 7.06 2.14 -14.46
C GLU A 21 7.58 3.43 -15.10
N ARG A 22 6.66 4.22 -15.69
CA ARG A 22 6.99 5.51 -16.31
C ARG A 22 7.42 6.56 -15.29
N ASP A 23 6.77 6.64 -14.14
CA ASP A 23 6.96 7.73 -13.17
C ASP A 23 8.00 7.41 -12.09
N LEU A 24 8.52 6.17 -12.06
CA LEU A 24 9.56 5.71 -11.14
C LEU A 24 10.83 6.59 -11.13
N PRO A 25 11.37 7.08 -12.26
CA PRO A 25 12.58 7.91 -12.25
C PRO A 25 12.41 9.19 -11.44
N GLU A 26 11.23 9.81 -11.49
CA GLU A 26 10.91 11.09 -10.85
C GLU A 26 10.42 10.95 -9.40
N THR A 27 10.10 9.72 -8.99
CA THR A 27 9.61 9.45 -7.63
C THR A 27 10.73 9.60 -6.60
N PRO A 28 10.54 10.37 -5.52
CA PRO A 28 11.55 10.52 -4.48
C PRO A 28 11.79 9.21 -3.73
N VAL A 29 13.04 8.98 -3.32
CA VAL A 29 13.39 7.87 -2.43
C VAL A 29 13.14 8.31 -1.00
N LEU A 30 12.22 7.61 -0.32
CA LEU A 30 11.88 7.85 1.07
C LEU A 30 12.67 6.93 2.02
N THR A 31 12.71 7.30 3.29
CA THR A 31 13.20 6.45 4.39
C THR A 31 12.16 5.41 4.80
N GLU A 32 12.59 4.41 5.59
CA GLU A 32 11.69 3.37 6.10
C GLU A 32 10.55 3.95 6.96
N ASP A 33 10.87 4.94 7.81
CA ASP A 33 9.88 5.61 8.66
C ASP A 33 8.87 6.42 7.84
N GLU A 34 9.31 7.12 6.79
CA GLU A 34 8.42 7.87 5.90
C GLU A 34 7.49 6.94 5.10
N ILE A 35 8.00 5.80 4.63
CA ILE A 35 7.18 4.78 3.95
C ILE A 35 6.14 4.20 4.91
N GLU A 36 6.53 3.92 6.15
CA GLU A 36 5.61 3.40 7.16
C GLU A 36 4.51 4.40 7.51
N ASP A 37 4.84 5.69 7.64
CA ASP A 37 3.87 6.76 7.89
C ASP A 37 2.91 6.92 6.68
N ASP A 38 3.41 6.88 5.44
CA ASP A 38 2.59 6.90 4.22
C ASP A 38 1.65 5.68 4.13
N LEU A 39 2.14 4.48 4.47
CA LEU A 39 1.34 3.25 4.52
C LEU A 39 0.24 3.31 5.58
N ALA A 40 0.54 3.93 6.72
CA ALA A 40 -0.42 4.16 7.79
C ALA A 40 -1.59 5.05 7.34
N GLU A 41 -1.26 6.14 6.64
CA GLU A 41 -2.24 7.07 6.09
C GLU A 41 -3.12 6.37 5.04
N MET A 42 -2.51 5.62 4.13
CA MET A 42 -3.25 4.85 3.12
C MET A 42 -4.21 3.84 3.74
N TYR A 43 -3.77 3.11 4.77
CA TYR A 43 -4.62 2.15 5.49
C TYR A 43 -5.81 2.83 6.18
N LEU A 44 -5.59 3.98 6.81
CA LEU A 44 -6.66 4.77 7.42
C LEU A 44 -7.63 5.33 6.38
N SER A 45 -7.13 5.86 5.25
CA SER A 45 -7.96 6.34 4.15
C SER A 45 -8.84 5.19 3.62
N ALA A 46 -8.23 4.05 3.29
CA ALA A 46 -8.93 2.84 2.86
C ALA A 46 -9.98 2.37 3.87
N SER A 47 -9.65 2.36 5.17
CA SER A 47 -10.59 2.00 6.24
C SER A 47 -11.80 2.93 6.29
N ASN A 48 -11.59 4.23 6.10
CA ASN A 48 -12.65 5.23 6.16
C ASN A 48 -13.59 5.13 4.96
N VAL A 49 -13.03 5.00 3.75
CA VAL A 49 -13.81 4.89 2.52
C VAL A 49 -14.61 3.59 2.51
N THR A 50 -14.01 2.48 2.95
CA THR A 50 -14.67 1.17 2.95
C THR A 50 -15.65 0.97 4.11
N ALA A 51 -15.59 1.78 5.18
CA ALA A 51 -16.52 1.66 6.31
C ALA A 51 -17.99 1.77 5.88
N SER A 52 -18.30 2.62 4.91
CA SER A 52 -19.67 2.77 4.37
C SER A 52 -20.20 1.49 3.72
N LEU A 53 -19.32 0.61 3.21
CA LEU A 53 -19.70 -0.66 2.61
C LEU A 53 -20.10 -1.71 3.65
N TYR A 54 -19.60 -1.58 4.89
CA TYR A 54 -19.84 -2.54 5.97
C TYR A 54 -20.95 -2.11 6.94
N TYR A 55 -21.26 -0.81 7.01
CA TYR A 55 -22.24 -0.26 7.94
C TYR A 55 -23.40 0.38 7.19
N ASN A 56 -24.59 -0.24 7.28
CA ASN A 56 -25.85 0.28 6.73
C ASN A 56 -26.35 1.57 7.40
N ASN A 57 -25.63 2.09 8.40
CA ASN A 57 -25.97 3.31 9.12
C ASN A 57 -24.80 4.29 9.06
N GLU A 58 -24.99 5.40 8.34
CA GLU A 58 -23.97 6.44 8.13
C GLU A 58 -23.44 7.02 9.44
N LYS A 59 -24.26 7.09 10.50
CA LYS A 59 -23.79 7.57 11.82
C LYS A 59 -22.85 6.59 12.48
N ILE A 60 -23.04 5.28 12.28
CA ILE A 60 -22.15 4.23 12.79
C ILE A 60 -20.87 4.19 11.96
N ALA A 61 -20.97 4.30 10.63
CA ALA A 61 -19.82 4.43 9.74
C ALA A 61 -18.96 5.64 10.11
N ALA A 62 -19.59 6.80 10.37
CA ALA A 62 -18.92 8.02 10.81
C ALA A 62 -18.27 7.88 12.20
N LEU A 63 -18.91 7.18 13.14
CA LEU A 63 -18.33 6.92 14.46
C LEU A 63 -17.13 5.96 14.40
N ALA A 64 -17.19 4.94 13.54
CA ALA A 64 -16.10 3.99 13.31
C ALA A 64 -14.89 4.68 12.67
N SER A 65 -15.10 5.51 11.65
CA SER A 65 -14.04 6.30 11.00
C SER A 65 -13.45 7.36 11.93
N THR A 66 -14.27 7.97 12.80
CA THR A 66 -13.80 8.95 13.80
C THR A 66 -12.99 8.30 14.93
N ARG A 67 -13.34 7.08 15.37
CA ARG A 67 -12.50 6.29 16.29
C ARG A 67 -11.16 5.88 15.66
N ALA A 68 -11.16 5.55 14.37
CA ALA A 68 -9.93 5.23 13.64
C ALA A 68 -8.95 6.43 13.59
N ARG A 69 -9.45 7.67 13.49
CA ARG A 69 -8.63 8.90 13.53
C ARG A 69 -8.01 9.20 14.90
N SER A 70 -8.65 8.78 16.00
CA SER A 70 -8.17 9.05 17.38
C SER A 70 -7.17 8.01 17.90
N PHE A 71 -7.11 6.83 17.27
CA PHE A 71 -5.97 5.93 17.38
C PHE A 71 -4.88 6.41 16.43
N ALA A 72 -3.77 6.94 16.98
CA ALA A 72 -2.64 7.48 16.22
C ALA A 72 -2.37 6.67 14.93
N ALA A 73 -2.37 7.32 13.76
CA ALA A 73 -2.06 6.70 12.47
C ALA A 73 -0.81 5.81 12.56
N ARG A 74 0.22 6.29 13.26
CA ARG A 74 1.43 5.56 13.61
C ARG A 74 1.26 4.19 14.28
N ARG A 75 0.15 3.95 15.01
CA ARG A 75 -0.18 2.64 15.58
C ARG A 75 -0.98 1.77 14.60
N ALA A 76 -1.85 2.37 13.79
CA ALA A 76 -2.63 1.66 12.78
C ALA A 76 -1.75 1.13 11.63
N GLY A 77 -0.74 1.90 11.22
CA GLY A 77 0.21 1.50 10.18
C GLY A 77 1.43 0.72 10.64
N ARG A 78 1.64 0.58 11.96
CA ARG A 78 2.83 -0.10 12.49
C ARG A 78 2.86 -1.56 12.07
N GLY A 79 3.91 -1.94 11.35
CA GLY A 79 4.13 -3.25 10.78
C GLY A 79 3.49 -3.47 9.41
N ILE A 80 2.91 -2.46 8.74
CA ILE A 80 2.39 -2.65 7.38
C ILE A 80 3.54 -2.90 6.41
N LEU A 81 4.63 -2.13 6.48
CA LEU A 81 5.80 -2.40 5.65
C LEU A 81 6.39 -3.77 5.93
N LYS A 82 6.38 -4.21 7.20
CA LYS A 82 6.79 -5.57 7.57
C LYS A 82 5.88 -6.63 6.93
N LYS A 83 4.55 -6.45 6.95
CA LYS A 83 3.62 -7.36 6.29
C LYS A 83 3.83 -7.40 4.78
N ILE A 84 4.07 -6.26 4.15
CA ILE A 84 4.42 -6.18 2.71
C ILE A 84 5.72 -6.96 2.46
N ARG A 85 6.76 -6.71 3.27
CA ARG A 85 8.04 -7.44 3.21
C ARG A 85 7.83 -8.94 3.32
N ASP A 86 7.18 -9.39 4.39
CA ASP A 86 6.92 -10.81 4.66
C ASP A 86 6.09 -11.47 3.56
N PHE A 87 5.24 -10.72 2.87
CA PHE A 87 4.47 -11.20 1.72
C PHE A 87 5.37 -11.33 0.49
N ILE A 88 5.98 -10.22 0.03
CA ILE A 88 6.67 -10.20 -1.27
C ILE A 88 7.96 -11.03 -1.25
N CYS A 89 8.64 -11.13 -0.10
CA CYS A 89 9.88 -11.90 0.04
C CYS A 89 9.67 -13.42 0.00
N ARG A 90 8.41 -13.90 0.00
CA ARG A 90 8.10 -15.31 -0.29
C ARG A 90 8.12 -15.63 -1.78
N PHE A 91 8.01 -14.61 -2.63
CA PHE A 91 7.85 -14.76 -4.08
C PHE A 91 8.99 -14.15 -4.87
N LEU A 92 9.63 -13.10 -4.33
CA LEU A 92 10.70 -12.36 -5.00
C LEU A 92 12.08 -12.83 -4.56
N ASN A 93 13.04 -12.76 -5.47
CA ASN A 93 14.46 -13.04 -5.23
C ASN A 93 15.34 -11.98 -5.93
N GLU A 94 16.66 -12.10 -5.83
CA GLU A 94 17.61 -11.13 -6.41
C GLU A 94 17.54 -11.05 -7.94
N GLY A 95 16.99 -12.05 -8.62
CA GLY A 95 16.77 -12.07 -10.07
C GLY A 95 15.39 -11.54 -10.51
N SER A 96 14.52 -11.14 -9.57
CA SER A 96 13.20 -10.60 -9.90
C SER A 96 13.29 -9.28 -10.65
N THR A 97 12.48 -9.14 -11.69
CA THR A 97 12.42 -7.91 -12.49
C THR A 97 11.67 -6.81 -11.78
N THR A 98 11.84 -5.55 -12.22
CA THR A 98 11.01 -4.42 -11.77
C THR A 98 9.52 -4.72 -11.89
N SER A 99 9.13 -5.39 -12.97
CA SER A 99 7.76 -5.78 -13.24
C SER A 99 7.22 -6.74 -12.17
N ASP A 100 8.01 -7.76 -11.82
CA ASP A 100 7.64 -8.74 -10.77
C ASP A 100 7.50 -8.05 -9.41
N ILE A 101 8.38 -7.09 -9.11
CA ILE A 101 8.36 -6.33 -7.87
C ILE A 101 7.08 -5.50 -7.77
N ILE A 102 6.70 -4.81 -8.85
CA ILE A 102 5.46 -4.03 -8.90
C ILE A 102 4.25 -4.95 -8.68
N ASP A 103 4.17 -6.07 -9.41
CA ASP A 103 3.05 -7.00 -9.31
C ASP A 103 2.88 -7.51 -7.87
N LYS A 104 3.97 -7.92 -7.23
CA LYS A 104 3.92 -8.43 -5.86
C LYS A 104 3.62 -7.36 -4.81
N ILE A 105 4.07 -6.12 -5.02
CA ILE A 105 3.68 -5.00 -4.16
C ILE A 105 2.18 -4.73 -4.30
N LEU A 106 1.65 -4.69 -5.53
CA LEU A 106 0.22 -4.50 -5.76
C LEU A 106 -0.62 -5.63 -5.16
N GLU A 107 -0.20 -6.89 -5.30
CA GLU A 107 -0.84 -8.04 -4.65
C GLU A 107 -0.81 -7.92 -3.12
N ALA A 108 0.34 -7.55 -2.55
CA ALA A 108 0.47 -7.37 -1.11
C ALA A 108 -0.47 -6.27 -0.60
N LEU A 109 -0.51 -5.12 -1.27
CA LEU A 109 -1.40 -4.01 -0.92
C LEU A 109 -2.87 -4.39 -1.04
N ALA A 110 -3.27 -5.07 -2.11
CA ALA A 110 -4.64 -5.58 -2.26
C ALA A 110 -5.05 -6.53 -1.12
N SER A 111 -4.08 -7.28 -0.55
CA SER A 111 -4.33 -8.23 0.53
C SER A 111 -4.34 -7.59 1.94
N ILE A 112 -3.60 -6.49 2.12
CA ILE A 112 -3.40 -5.84 3.43
C ILE A 112 -4.38 -4.67 3.63
N LEU A 113 -4.67 -3.92 2.58
CA LEU A 113 -5.49 -2.73 2.66
C LEU A 113 -6.99 -3.08 2.61
N PRO A 114 -7.82 -2.49 3.47
CA PRO A 114 -9.26 -2.67 3.43
C PRO A 114 -9.84 -2.39 2.04
N GLY A 115 -10.59 -3.36 1.51
CA GLY A 115 -11.22 -3.27 0.19
C GLY A 115 -10.25 -3.18 -1.00
N GLY A 116 -8.94 -3.35 -0.80
CA GLY A 116 -7.94 -3.14 -1.84
C GLY A 116 -7.85 -1.69 -2.31
N VAL A 117 -8.27 -0.73 -1.48
CA VAL A 117 -8.19 0.71 -1.79
C VAL A 117 -6.75 1.19 -1.68
N ILE A 118 -6.20 1.75 -2.75
CA ILE A 118 -4.82 2.26 -2.82
C ILE A 118 -4.77 3.72 -3.24
N ILE A 119 -3.72 4.42 -2.80
CA ILE A 119 -3.37 5.76 -3.27
C ILE A 119 -2.20 5.61 -4.23
N LYS A 120 -2.42 5.84 -5.53
CA LYS A 120 -1.44 5.56 -6.60
C LYS A 120 -0.06 6.17 -6.34
N PHE A 121 -0.01 7.41 -5.87
CA PHE A 121 1.24 8.10 -5.56
C PHE A 121 2.05 7.41 -4.46
N LEU A 122 1.38 6.84 -3.45
CA LEU A 122 2.03 6.11 -2.37
C LEU A 122 2.56 4.75 -2.85
N VAL A 123 1.84 4.08 -3.76
CA VAL A 123 2.33 2.85 -4.41
C VAL A 123 3.66 3.12 -5.12
N LYS A 124 3.77 4.21 -5.88
CA LYS A 124 5.01 4.59 -6.58
C LYS A 124 6.19 4.73 -5.61
N LYS A 125 5.98 5.42 -4.49
CA LYS A 125 6.99 5.60 -3.43
C LYS A 125 7.45 4.26 -2.83
N ILE A 126 6.53 3.35 -2.55
CA ILE A 126 6.85 2.01 -2.01
C ILE A 126 7.69 1.21 -3.01
N VAL A 127 7.29 1.19 -4.29
CA VAL A 127 8.05 0.50 -5.35
C VAL A 127 9.44 1.12 -5.46
N LYS A 128 9.55 2.46 -5.50
CA LYS A 128 10.83 3.16 -5.57
C LYS A 128 11.74 2.83 -4.38
N PHE A 129 11.19 2.78 -3.17
CA PHE A 129 11.90 2.41 -1.96
C PHE A 129 12.48 1.00 -2.03
N VAL A 130 11.66 0.01 -2.43
CA VAL A 130 12.09 -1.39 -2.56
C VAL A 130 13.17 -1.54 -3.63
N LEU A 131 13.00 -0.91 -4.80
CA LEU A 131 13.98 -0.94 -5.88
C LEU A 131 15.31 -0.29 -5.48
N ASN A 132 15.27 0.86 -4.80
CA ASN A 132 16.47 1.57 -4.39
C ASN A 132 17.25 0.81 -3.31
N ARG A 133 16.55 0.12 -2.39
CA ARG A 133 17.19 -0.73 -1.39
C ARG A 133 17.72 -2.03 -1.99
N GLY A 134 17.08 -2.52 -3.05
CA GLY A 134 17.34 -3.82 -3.66
C GLY A 134 16.64 -4.96 -2.89
N ILE A 135 16.10 -5.93 -3.63
CA ILE A 135 15.31 -7.03 -3.04
C ILE A 135 16.10 -7.85 -2.02
N GLY A 136 17.37 -8.14 -2.29
CA GLY A 136 18.22 -8.88 -1.36
C GLY A 136 18.37 -8.19 0.00
N ALA A 137 18.58 -6.87 0.02
CA ALA A 137 18.69 -6.11 1.26
C ALA A 137 17.33 -5.88 1.91
N PHE A 138 16.26 -5.65 1.13
CA PHE A 138 14.92 -5.48 1.67
C PHE A 138 14.40 -6.75 2.35
N CYS A 139 14.65 -7.93 1.76
CA CYS A 139 14.16 -9.21 2.26
C CYS A 139 15.02 -9.87 3.36
N ARG A 140 16.25 -9.41 3.59
CA ARG A 140 17.13 -9.92 4.65
C ARG A 140 16.96 -9.20 6.00
N VAL A 141 16.22 -8.10 6.04
CA VAL A 141 16.00 -7.32 7.27
C VAL A 141 14.83 -7.96 8.05
N ALA A 142 15.15 -8.73 9.08
CA ALA A 142 14.21 -9.44 9.95
C ALA A 142 13.72 -8.59 11.15
#